data_AF-A0A3N4K818-F1
#
_entry.id   AF-A0A3N4K818-F1
#
_cell.length_a   1.000
_cell.length_b   1.000
_cell.length_c   1.000
_cell.angle_alpha   90.00
_cell.angle_beta   90.00
_cell.angle_gamma   90.00
#
_symmetry.space_group_name_H-M   'P 1'
#
loop_
_entity.id
_entity.type
_entity.pdbx_description
1 polymer ?
#
loop_
_entity_poly.entity_id
_entity_poly.type
_entity_poly.pdbx_seq_one_letter_code
_entity_poly.pdbx_strand_id
1 'polypeptide(L)' 'HEAIVMEDGAPPHKSKLASAARNKYNIQKMPWPAQSPDLNPIENLCRIMKSRIN' A
#
# COMPACT_ATOMS: atom_id res chain seq x y z
N HIS A 1 7.09 -18.49 3.20
CA HIS A 1 7.31 -17.03 3.28
C HIS A 1 5.97 -16.38 3.63
N GLU A 2 5.94 -15.52 4.64
CA GLU A 2 4.74 -14.73 4.96
C GLU A 2 4.67 -13.50 4.07
N ALA A 3 3.45 -13.12 3.65
CA ALA A 3 3.23 -11.92 2.85
C ALA A 3 3.17 -10.67 3.73
N ILE A 4 3.77 -9.57 3.25
CA ILE A 4 3.73 -8.27 3.90
C ILE A 4 2.95 -7.30 3.01
N VAL A 5 2.03 -6.55 3.62
CA VAL A 5 1.22 -5.55 2.93
C VAL A 5 1.97 -4.22 2.89
N MET A 6 2.07 -3.66 1.68
CA MET A 6 2.53 -2.31 1.42
C MET A 6 1.31 -1.42 1.14
N GLU A 7 1.17 -0.35 1.91
CA GLU A 7 0.13 0.66 1.75
C GLU A 7 0.77 2.02 1.97
N ASP A 8 0.27 3.03 1.27
CA ASP A 8 0.70 4.39 1.49
C ASP A 8 0.24 4.96 2.85
N GLY A 9 0.59 6.22 3.07
CA GLY A 9 0.27 6.94 4.28
C GLY A 9 -1.12 7.59 4.31
N ALA A 10 -2.04 7.29 3.39
CA ALA A 10 -3.30 8.02 3.28
C ALA A 10 -4.19 7.81 4.53
N PRO A 11 -5.02 8.82 4.90
CA PRO A 11 -5.80 8.77 6.14
C PRO A 11 -6.67 7.52 6.33
N PRO A 12 -7.35 6.97 5.30
CA PRO A 12 -8.13 5.74 5.45
C PRO A 12 -7.29 4.54 5.91
N HIS A 13 -6.07 4.40 5.39
CA HIS A 13 -5.16 3.30 5.76
C HIS A 13 -4.60 3.43 7.18
N LYS A 14 -4.58 4.65 7.74
CA LYS A 14 -4.14 4.94 9.12
C LYS A 14 -5.28 4.93 10.15
N SER A 15 -6.52 4.72 9.72
CA SER A 15 -7.68 4.72 10.62
C SER A 15 -7.59 3.60 11.67
N LYS A 16 -8.21 3.82 12.84
CA LYS A 16 -8.32 2.80 13.90
C LYS A 16 -8.97 1.51 13.40
N LEU A 17 -9.98 1.65 12.53
CA LEU A 17 -10.67 0.52 11.93
C LEU A 17 -9.73 -0.31 11.04
N ALA A 18 -8.96 0.34 10.18
CA ALA A 18 -8.00 -0.35 9.32
C ALA A 18 -6.90 -1.04 10.16
N SER A 19 -6.38 -0.38 11.20
CA SER A 19 -5.40 -0.97 12.11
C SER A 19 -5.95 -2.18 12.87
N ALA A 20 -7.19 -2.09 13.38
CA ALA A 20 -7.85 -3.21 14.06
C ALA A 20 -8.08 -4.41 13.12
N ALA A 21 -8.47 -4.15 11.86
CA ALA A 21 -8.63 -5.19 10.86
C ALA A 21 -7.30 -5.91 10.57
N ARG A 22 -6.19 -5.15 10.41
CA ARG A 22 -4.87 -5.76 10.20
C ARG A 22 -4.46 -6.65 11.37
N ASN A 23 -4.66 -6.19 12.60
CA ASN A 23 -4.37 -6.98 13.80
C ASN A 23 -5.24 -8.25 13.88
N LYS A 24 -6.54 -8.14 13.58
CA LYS A 24 -7.48 -9.28 13.60
C LYS A 24 -7.08 -10.38 12.61
N TYR A 25 -6.57 -10.00 11.44
CA TYR A 25 -6.19 -10.94 10.38
C TYR A 25 -4.69 -11.25 10.34
N ASN A 26 -3.92 -10.84 11.36
CA ASN A 26 -2.46 -11.00 11.41
C ASN A 26 -1.75 -10.49 10.14
N ILE A 27 -2.22 -9.37 9.59
CA ILE A 27 -1.65 -8.77 8.39
C ILE A 27 -0.48 -7.88 8.81
N GLN A 28 0.73 -8.27 8.42
CA GLN A 28 1.92 -7.44 8.63
C GLN A 28 1.93 -6.28 7.64
N LYS A 29 2.06 -5.05 8.16
CA LYS A 29 2.23 -3.84 7.36
C LYS A 29 3.70 -3.42 7.35
N MET A 30 4.24 -3.11 6.17
CA MET A 30 5.56 -2.49 6.04
C MET A 30 5.50 -1.01 6.44
N PRO A 31 6.47 -0.48 7.22
CA PRO A 31 6.66 0.95 7.39
C PRO A 31 6.91 1.62 6.03
N TRP A 32 6.13 2.66 5.70
CA TRP A 32 6.24 3.34 4.41
C TRP A 32 6.55 4.83 4.59
N PRO A 33 7.57 5.37 3.90
CA PRO A 33 7.85 6.80 3.92
C PRO A 33 6.71 7.60 3.28
N ALA A 34 6.44 8.78 3.83
CA ALA A 34 5.45 9.69 3.26
C ALA A 34 5.96 10.22 1.90
N GLN A 35 5.05 10.41 0.95
CA GLN A 35 5.34 11.02 -0.36
C GLN A 35 6.43 10.30 -1.18
N SER A 36 6.55 8.98 -1.05
CA SER A 36 7.46 8.16 -1.87
C SER A 36 6.70 7.24 -2.85
N PRO A 37 6.06 7.81 -3.90
CA PRO A 37 5.41 7.00 -4.93
C PRO A 37 6.44 6.24 -5.78
N ASP A 38 7.65 6.77 -5.92
CA ASP A 38 8.77 6.17 -6.64
C ASP A 38 9.16 4.78 -6.09
N LEU A 39 8.99 4.57 -4.78
CA LEU A 39 9.27 3.29 -4.15
C LEU A 39 8.13 2.28 -4.33
N ASN A 40 6.92 2.71 -4.68
CA ASN A 40 5.75 1.84 -4.71
C ASN A 40 5.71 1.03 -6.02
N PRO A 41 5.85 -0.31 -5.98
CA PRO A 41 5.88 -1.14 -7.19
C PRO A 41 4.63 -1.01 -8.06
N ILE A 42 3.48 -0.66 -7.47
CA ILE A 42 2.23 -0.49 -8.21
C ILE A 42 2.28 0.70 -9.17
N GLU A 43 3.08 1.73 -8.88
CA GLU A 43 3.18 2.92 -9.73
C GLU A 43 3.76 2.56 -11.11
N ASN A 44 4.69 1.60 -11.16
CA ASN A 44 5.19 1.10 -12.43
C ASN A 44 4.08 0.41 -13.25
N LEU A 45 3.25 -0.40 -12.60
CA LEU A 45 2.12 -1.05 -13.25
C LEU A 45 1.09 -0.01 -13.73
N CYS A 46 0.76 0.97 -12.88
CA CYS A 46 -0.13 2.08 -13.23
C CYS A 46 0.36 2.85 -14.46
N ARG A 47 1.67 3.12 -14.55
CA ARG A 47 2.27 3.76 -15.72
C ARG A 47 2.09 2.92 -16.99
N ILE A 48 2.34 1.61 -16.92
CA ILE A 48 2.14 0.69 -18.05
C ILE A 48 0.67 0.62 -18.46
N MET A 49 -0.26 0.61 -17.51
CA MET A 49 -1.69 0.59 -17.80
C MET A 49 -2.13 1.89 -18.49
N LYS A 50 -1.70 3.05 -17.98
CA LYS A 50 -1.99 4.35 -18.60
C LYS A 50 -1.47 4.43 -20.03
N SER A 51 -0.27 3.93 -20.31
CA SER A 51 0.29 3.92 -21.67
C SER A 51 -0.41 2.97 -22.64
N ARG A 52 -1.24 2.04 -22.16
CA ARG A 52 -2.01 1.10 -22.99
C ARG A 52 -3.45 1.55 -23.21
N ILE A 53 -3.96 2.45 -22.37
CA ILE A 53 -5.31 3.02 -22.47
C ILE A 53 -5.28 4.32 -23.30
N ASN A 54 -4.15 5.03 -23.29
CA ASN A 54 -3.86 6.12 -24.21
C ASN A 54 -3.56 5.61 -25.62
#